data_AF-D3B1L2-F1
#
_entry.id   AF-D3B1L2-F1
#
_cell.length_a   1.000
_cell.length_b   1.000
_cell.length_c   1.000
_cell.angle_alpha   90.00
_cell.angle_beta   90.00
_cell.angle_gamma   90.00
#
_symmetry.space_group_name_H-M   'P 1'
#
loop_
_entity.id
_entity.type
_entity.pdbx_description
1 polymer ?
#
loop_
_entity_poly.entity_id
_entity_poly.type
_entity_poly.pdbx_seq_one_letter_code
_entity_poly.pdbx_strand_id
1 'polypeptide(L)'
;MNEYQHPFPLLVPIDKTLREYKGFILFRGKHYPVEIGISSIKETIEDCKFNSTPEFYSLLENSLNQIKQRLLQCKDLHHFFYELKDILDRQSTYDTGRANDDSIQSVVRHIESLQPFFDIMDEIDSKTWVLDPSTPSHSDTSRRIALGNNCSLLVEVNPLSPNTYPECRLLGAERAIAPLRAKLNGNLSRWRIDQSLLTNFEVLLEQPFPHKQTSNAREFLSECSICYAHRLENGESTIPDEQCNNQRCQKLFHRTCLFEWLRALPNSNISFDRIFVYIHRIRMESLSKYKLVFLGDQSVGKTSIITRFMYDSFDITYQATIGIDFLSKTMYLEDRTVRLQLWDTAGQERFRSLIPSYIRDSSVAIVVYDITNKNSFLNTIKWIDDVRSERGNNVVIMLVGNKTDLADKRQVSMEEGEAKAKEYEIMFTETSAKAGFNIKALFRKVASALPGIDTNSLGQAPEMAEVILSSTDNNKTPAEQASMCRC
;
A
#
# COMPACT_ATOMS: atom_id res chain seq x y z
N MET A 1 -27.98 9.72 -31.04
CA MET A 1 -28.40 10.91 -30.25
C MET A 1 -27.13 11.73 -30.05
N ASN A 2 -27.12 12.97 -30.54
CA ASN A 2 -25.94 13.82 -30.69
C ASN A 2 -25.03 13.82 -29.45
N GLU A 3 -23.78 13.39 -29.62
CA GLU A 3 -22.70 13.64 -28.66
C GLU A 3 -22.51 15.16 -28.57
N TYR A 4 -22.83 15.74 -27.42
CA TYR A 4 -22.57 17.15 -27.14
C TYR A 4 -21.05 17.37 -27.13
N GLN A 5 -20.52 17.97 -28.20
CA GLN A 5 -19.10 18.24 -28.35
C GLN A 5 -18.67 19.35 -27.38
N HIS A 6 -17.80 19.00 -26.42
CA HIS A 6 -17.31 19.92 -25.40
C HIS A 6 -16.57 21.14 -26.03
N PRO A 7 -16.82 22.38 -25.59
CA PRO A 7 -16.26 23.61 -26.20
C PRO A 7 -14.73 23.72 -26.10
N PHE A 8 -14.12 23.00 -25.15
CA PHE A 8 -12.68 22.90 -24.92
C PHE A 8 -12.22 21.44 -25.00
N PRO A 9 -11.66 20.98 -26.13
CA PRO A 9 -11.31 19.56 -26.32
C PRO A 9 -10.25 19.02 -25.34
N LEU A 10 -9.39 19.90 -24.81
CA LEU A 10 -8.28 19.55 -23.91
C LEU A 10 -8.60 19.80 -22.43
N LEU A 11 -9.85 20.13 -22.10
CA LEU A 11 -10.30 20.34 -20.73
C LEU A 11 -11.20 19.15 -20.34
N VAL A 12 -10.71 18.28 -19.47
CA VAL A 12 -11.35 16.99 -19.15
C VAL A 12 -11.85 16.96 -17.71
N PRO A 13 -12.98 16.28 -17.44
CA PRO A 13 -13.48 16.13 -16.08
C PRO A 13 -12.53 15.25 -15.25
N ILE A 14 -12.27 15.63 -14.00
CA ILE A 14 -11.40 14.87 -13.08
C ILE A 14 -12.12 13.64 -12.53
N ASP A 15 -13.44 13.71 -12.40
CA ASP A 15 -14.28 12.63 -11.89
C ASP A 15 -15.61 12.50 -12.65
N LYS A 16 -16.41 11.47 -12.27
CA LYS A 16 -17.73 11.22 -12.87
C LYS A 16 -18.81 12.21 -12.42
N THR A 17 -18.51 13.12 -11.48
CA THR A 17 -19.47 14.09 -10.97
C THR A 17 -19.61 15.31 -11.87
N LEU A 18 -18.68 15.51 -12.82
CA LEU A 18 -18.65 16.64 -13.76
C LEU A 18 -18.64 18.01 -13.03
N ARG A 19 -18.09 18.05 -11.81
CA ARG A 19 -17.98 19.27 -11.00
C ARG A 19 -16.59 19.87 -10.99
N GLU A 20 -15.62 19.17 -11.56
CA GLU A 20 -14.23 19.61 -11.60
C GLU A 20 -13.59 19.17 -12.92
N TYR A 21 -12.88 20.11 -13.53
CA TYR A 21 -12.25 19.95 -14.83
C TYR A 21 -10.81 20.45 -14.78
N LYS A 22 -9.92 19.72 -15.43
CA LYS A 22 -8.50 20.07 -15.53
C LYS A 22 -7.99 19.82 -16.93
N GLY A 23 -7.11 20.69 -17.40
CA GLY A 23 -6.54 20.56 -18.73
C GLY A 23 -6.08 21.90 -19.28
N PHE A 24 -6.29 22.10 -20.59
CA PHE A 24 -5.76 23.27 -21.30
C PHE A 24 -6.83 24.03 -22.07
N ILE A 25 -6.76 25.36 -22.00
CA ILE A 25 -7.52 26.27 -22.87
C ILE A 25 -6.56 26.90 -23.88
N LEU A 26 -6.88 26.77 -25.17
CA LEU A 26 -6.19 27.49 -26.23
C LEU A 26 -6.73 28.92 -26.28
N PHE A 27 -5.85 29.90 -26.08
CA PHE A 27 -6.21 31.31 -26.18
C PHE A 27 -5.07 32.09 -26.85
N ARG A 28 -5.40 32.86 -27.90
CA ARG A 28 -4.42 33.64 -28.68
C ARG A 28 -3.20 32.81 -29.13
N GLY A 29 -3.44 31.58 -29.59
CA GLY A 29 -2.40 30.69 -30.12
C GLY A 29 -1.54 29.97 -29.06
N LYS A 30 -1.77 30.20 -27.76
CA LYS A 30 -1.05 29.53 -26.67
C LYS A 30 -1.99 28.71 -25.79
N HIS A 31 -1.53 27.55 -25.35
CA HIS A 31 -2.25 26.70 -24.39
C HIS A 31 -1.94 27.13 -22.96
N TYR A 32 -2.98 27.39 -22.18
CA TYR A 32 -2.86 27.72 -20.76
C TYR A 32 -3.42 26.58 -19.92
N PRO A 33 -2.68 26.09 -18.91
CA PRO A 33 -3.19 25.10 -17.99
C PRO A 33 -4.27 25.75 -17.12
N VAL A 34 -5.41 25.08 -16.99
CA VAL A 34 -6.58 25.59 -16.29
C VAL A 34 -7.20 24.46 -15.47
N GLU A 35 -7.63 24.81 -14.26
CA GLU A 35 -8.41 23.95 -13.38
C GLU A 35 -9.64 24.73 -12.91
N ILE A 36 -10.82 24.19 -13.20
CA ILE A 36 -12.11 24.83 -12.93
C ILE A 36 -12.98 23.84 -12.17
N GLY A 37 -13.42 24.19 -10.97
CA GLY A 37 -14.22 23.27 -10.16
C GLY A 37 -15.02 23.92 -9.06
N ILE A 38 -16.06 23.22 -8.61
CA ILE A 38 -16.92 23.61 -7.47
C ILE A 38 -16.45 22.82 -6.25
N SER A 39 -16.00 23.50 -5.21
CA SER A 39 -15.24 22.91 -4.09
C SER A 39 -16.03 21.98 -3.15
N SER A 40 -17.36 21.91 -3.24
CA SER A 40 -18.19 21.12 -2.30
C SER A 40 -19.46 20.55 -2.93
N ILE A 41 -19.95 19.44 -2.36
CA ILE A 41 -21.17 18.73 -2.79
C ILE A 41 -22.44 19.59 -2.58
N LYS A 42 -22.40 20.54 -1.62
CA LYS A 42 -23.55 21.38 -1.21
C LYS A 42 -23.53 22.83 -1.73
N GLU A 43 -22.52 23.23 -2.50
CA GLU A 43 -22.34 24.62 -2.97
C GLU A 43 -22.91 24.84 -4.37
N THR A 44 -23.33 26.08 -4.65
CA THR A 44 -23.85 26.53 -5.94
C THR A 44 -22.69 26.81 -6.91
N ILE A 45 -22.99 27.00 -8.20
CA ILE A 45 -22.00 27.39 -9.22
C ILE A 45 -21.24 28.70 -8.88
N GLU A 46 -21.76 29.46 -7.92
CA GLU A 46 -21.23 30.74 -7.45
C GLU A 46 -19.89 30.57 -6.73
N ASP A 47 -19.62 29.38 -6.15
CA ASP A 47 -18.36 29.04 -5.47
C ASP A 47 -17.33 28.36 -6.40
N CYS A 48 -17.52 28.50 -7.73
CA CYS A 48 -16.59 27.96 -8.72
C CYS A 48 -15.21 28.61 -8.59
N LYS A 49 -14.18 27.77 -8.40
CA LYS A 49 -12.78 28.15 -8.43
C LYS A 49 -12.26 28.02 -9.85
N PHE A 50 -11.63 29.08 -10.35
CA PHE A 50 -10.90 29.10 -11.60
C PHE A 50 -9.43 29.32 -11.28
N ASN A 51 -8.58 28.32 -11.53
CA ASN A 51 -7.15 28.33 -11.29
C ASN A 51 -6.38 28.29 -12.62
N SER A 52 -5.42 29.17 -12.82
CA SER A 52 -4.51 29.15 -13.97
C SER A 52 -3.21 29.90 -13.69
N THR A 53 -2.37 30.06 -14.71
CA THR A 53 -1.12 30.84 -14.63
C THR A 53 -1.39 32.34 -14.48
N PRO A 54 -0.50 33.11 -13.82
CA PRO A 54 -0.60 34.57 -13.72
C PRO A 54 -0.67 35.27 -15.09
N GLU A 55 0.06 34.73 -16.06
CA GLU A 55 0.04 35.21 -17.45
C GLU A 55 -1.38 35.15 -18.04
N PHE A 56 -2.09 34.03 -17.84
CA PHE A 56 -3.46 33.90 -18.34
C PHE A 56 -4.42 34.86 -17.64
N TYR A 57 -4.29 35.06 -16.32
CA TYR A 57 -5.13 36.05 -15.61
C TYR A 57 -4.90 37.47 -16.12
N SER A 58 -3.65 37.85 -16.42
CA SER A 58 -3.34 39.17 -16.99
C SER A 58 -4.00 39.39 -18.35
N LEU A 59 -4.10 38.33 -19.17
CA LEU A 59 -4.78 38.38 -20.45
C LEU A 59 -6.31 38.48 -20.33
N LEU A 60 -6.86 37.91 -19.25
CA LEU A 60 -8.29 37.95 -18.95
C LEU A 60 -8.71 39.15 -18.11
N GLU A 61 -7.79 39.99 -17.65
CA GLU A 61 -8.05 41.05 -16.66
C GLU A 61 -9.26 41.93 -17.04
N ASN A 62 -9.37 42.27 -18.33
CA ASN A 62 -10.46 43.08 -18.88
C ASN A 62 -11.81 42.34 -19.00
N SER A 63 -11.82 41.00 -18.98
CA SER A 63 -13.03 40.17 -19.04
C SER A 63 -13.36 39.45 -17.74
N LEU A 64 -12.51 39.51 -16.70
CA LEU A 64 -12.75 38.80 -15.43
C LEU A 64 -14.12 39.12 -14.82
N ASN A 65 -14.54 40.39 -14.86
CA ASN A 65 -15.87 40.78 -14.37
C ASN A 65 -17.00 40.22 -15.23
N GLN A 66 -16.82 40.16 -16.55
CA GLN A 66 -17.79 39.57 -17.46
C GLN A 66 -17.90 38.05 -17.27
N ILE A 67 -16.77 37.36 -17.09
CA ILE A 67 -16.70 35.93 -16.82
C ILE A 67 -17.44 35.61 -15.51
N LYS A 68 -17.19 36.38 -14.44
CA LYS A 68 -17.90 36.23 -13.16
C LYS A 68 -19.41 36.45 -13.30
N GLN A 69 -19.83 37.47 -14.04
CA GLN A 69 -21.26 37.74 -14.27
C GLN A 69 -21.94 36.63 -15.08
N ARG A 70 -21.28 36.07 -16.09
CA ARG A 70 -21.82 34.97 -16.89
C ARG A 70 -21.87 33.66 -16.12
N LEU A 71 -20.89 33.40 -15.26
CA LEU A 71 -20.89 32.24 -14.36
C LEU A 71 -22.15 32.21 -13.48
N LEU A 72 -22.52 33.34 -12.87
CA LEU A 72 -23.71 33.46 -12.01
C LEU A 72 -25.04 33.23 -12.75
N GLN A 73 -25.04 33.30 -14.08
CA GLN A 73 -26.23 33.08 -14.92
C GLN A 73 -26.31 31.63 -15.42
N CYS A 74 -25.27 30.82 -15.22
CA CYS A 74 -25.20 29.45 -15.71
C CYS A 74 -25.80 28.45 -14.72
N LYS A 75 -26.38 27.37 -15.23
CA LYS A 75 -26.97 26.30 -14.40
C LYS A 75 -25.94 25.30 -13.87
N ASP A 76 -24.89 25.08 -14.66
CA ASP A 76 -23.81 24.13 -14.39
C ASP A 76 -22.52 24.58 -15.10
N LEU A 77 -21.40 23.90 -14.80
CA LEU A 77 -20.11 24.17 -15.44
C LEU A 77 -20.13 23.91 -16.95
N HIS A 78 -20.94 22.97 -17.41
CA HIS A 78 -21.03 22.63 -18.83
C HIS A 78 -21.55 23.82 -19.66
N HIS A 79 -22.62 24.48 -19.20
CA HIS A 79 -23.13 25.72 -19.81
C HIS A 79 -22.12 26.86 -19.69
N PHE A 80 -21.47 26.98 -18.52
CA PHE A 80 -20.44 27.99 -18.31
C PHE A 80 -19.28 27.88 -19.32
N PHE A 81 -18.88 26.68 -19.72
CA PHE A 81 -17.81 26.54 -20.71
C PHE A 81 -18.15 27.10 -22.09
N TYR A 82 -19.42 27.07 -22.51
CA TYR A 82 -19.81 27.70 -23.78
C TYR A 82 -19.77 29.23 -23.68
N GLU A 83 -20.24 29.80 -22.56
CA GLU A 83 -20.13 31.25 -22.31
C GLU A 83 -18.66 31.69 -22.21
N LEU A 84 -17.82 30.89 -21.55
CA LEU A 84 -16.38 31.15 -21.47
C LEU A 84 -15.75 31.11 -22.87
N LYS A 85 -16.10 30.13 -23.71
CA LYS A 85 -15.59 30.05 -25.08
C LYS A 85 -15.97 31.27 -25.90
N ASP A 86 -17.23 31.73 -25.85
CA ASP A 86 -17.69 32.91 -26.57
C ASP A 86 -16.94 34.19 -26.12
N ILE A 87 -16.69 34.35 -24.82
CA ILE A 87 -15.89 35.48 -24.29
C ILE A 87 -14.46 35.44 -24.86
N LEU A 88 -13.83 34.26 -24.87
CA LEU A 88 -12.46 34.09 -25.36
C LEU A 88 -12.37 34.27 -26.88
N ASP A 89 -13.30 33.69 -27.64
CA ASP A 89 -13.31 33.79 -29.09
C ASP A 89 -13.47 35.25 -29.54
N ARG A 90 -14.35 36.04 -28.89
CA ARG A 90 -14.49 37.48 -29.16
C ARG A 90 -13.21 38.27 -28.92
N GLN A 91 -12.37 37.86 -27.97
CA GLN A 91 -11.08 38.49 -27.65
C GLN A 91 -9.92 38.04 -28.56
N SER A 92 -10.14 37.03 -29.40
CA SER A 92 -9.14 36.40 -30.28
C SER A 92 -9.21 36.87 -31.74
N THR A 93 -10.14 37.78 -32.08
CA THR A 93 -10.48 38.20 -33.45
C THR A 93 -9.41 39.00 -34.23
N TYR A 94 -8.13 38.92 -33.86
CA TYR A 94 -7.06 39.66 -34.55
C TYR A 94 -5.83 38.87 -35.00
N ASP A 95 -5.69 37.56 -34.76
CA ASP A 95 -4.47 36.85 -35.20
C ASP A 95 -4.66 35.34 -35.38
N THR A 96 -5.29 34.93 -36.49
CA THR A 96 -5.42 33.49 -36.83
C THR A 96 -5.11 33.25 -38.30
N GLY A 97 -3.82 33.27 -38.63
CA GLY A 97 -3.34 32.86 -39.96
C GLY A 97 -1.85 32.51 -40.03
N ARG A 98 -0.99 33.15 -39.23
CA ARG A 98 0.46 32.84 -39.17
C ARG A 98 0.92 32.15 -37.89
N ALA A 99 0.25 32.40 -36.76
CA ALA A 99 0.68 31.89 -35.45
C ALA A 99 0.62 30.36 -35.29
N ASN A 100 -0.28 29.65 -36.00
CA ASN A 100 -0.40 28.19 -35.85
C ASN A 100 0.81 27.44 -36.40
N ASP A 101 1.40 27.90 -37.51
CA ASP A 101 2.53 27.21 -38.14
C ASP A 101 3.84 27.48 -37.37
N ASP A 102 4.05 28.73 -36.93
CA ASP A 102 5.19 29.10 -36.07
C ASP A 102 5.13 28.42 -34.69
N SER A 103 3.93 28.23 -34.12
CA SER A 103 3.75 27.55 -32.83
C SER A 103 3.96 26.05 -32.94
N ILE A 104 3.46 25.41 -34.01
CA ILE A 104 3.72 23.99 -34.27
C ILE A 104 5.21 23.79 -34.54
N GLN A 105 5.84 24.63 -35.36
CA GLN A 105 7.28 24.54 -35.62
C GLN A 105 8.13 24.82 -34.37
N SER A 106 7.66 25.67 -33.45
CA SER A 106 8.32 25.91 -32.16
C SER A 106 8.24 24.68 -31.26
N VAL A 107 7.08 24.01 -31.20
CA VAL A 107 6.90 22.75 -30.47
C VAL A 107 7.75 21.64 -31.09
N VAL A 108 7.76 21.51 -32.42
CA VAL A 108 8.61 20.54 -33.13
C VAL A 108 10.08 20.79 -32.83
N ARG A 109 10.56 22.04 -32.92
CA ARG A 109 11.95 22.39 -32.54
C ARG A 109 12.27 22.07 -31.08
N HIS A 110 11.31 22.26 -30.18
CA HIS A 110 11.49 21.91 -28.77
C HIS A 110 11.56 20.39 -28.57
N ILE A 111 10.71 19.61 -29.23
CA ILE A 111 10.76 18.14 -29.21
C ILE A 111 12.07 17.63 -29.81
N GLU A 112 12.51 18.17 -30.94
CA GLU A 112 13.79 17.84 -31.57
C GLU A 112 14.97 18.14 -30.65
N SER A 113 14.90 19.22 -29.86
CA SER A 113 15.95 19.55 -28.88
C SER A 113 16.05 18.54 -27.74
N LEU A 114 14.99 17.76 -27.48
CA LEU A 114 14.95 16.69 -26.48
C LEU A 114 15.36 15.33 -27.05
N GLN A 115 15.64 15.21 -28.35
CA GLN A 115 16.02 13.94 -28.97
C GLN A 115 17.18 13.22 -28.25
N PRO A 116 18.27 13.90 -27.82
CA PRO A 116 19.35 13.23 -27.08
C PRO A 116 18.90 12.63 -25.75
N PHE A 117 17.90 13.23 -25.10
CA PHE A 117 17.31 12.67 -23.89
C PHE A 117 16.50 11.41 -24.22
N PHE A 118 15.64 11.46 -25.24
CA PHE A 118 14.85 10.29 -25.66
C PHE A 118 15.75 9.12 -26.08
N ASP A 119 16.82 9.39 -26.83
CA ASP A 119 17.78 8.36 -27.24
C ASP A 119 18.42 7.65 -26.04
N ILE A 120 18.75 8.38 -24.97
CA ILE A 120 19.28 7.80 -23.72
C ILE A 120 18.21 6.96 -23.02
N MET A 121 16.98 7.46 -22.92
CA MET A 121 15.91 6.73 -22.24
C MET A 121 15.57 5.44 -23.00
N ASP A 122 15.52 5.48 -24.34
CA ASP A 122 15.30 4.34 -25.21
C ASP A 122 16.46 3.33 -25.12
N GLU A 123 17.71 3.80 -24.96
CA GLU A 123 18.86 2.94 -24.69
C GLU A 123 18.69 2.18 -23.37
N ILE A 124 18.32 2.86 -22.28
CA ILE A 124 18.07 2.25 -20.97
C ILE A 124 16.95 1.21 -21.10
N ASP A 125 15.82 1.60 -21.70
CA ASP A 125 14.61 0.80 -21.81
C ASP A 125 14.82 -0.44 -22.70
N SER A 126 15.69 -0.35 -23.72
CA SER A 126 16.00 -1.48 -24.60
C SER A 126 17.05 -2.44 -24.02
N LYS A 127 18.07 -1.93 -23.32
CA LYS A 127 19.24 -2.74 -22.91
C LYS A 127 19.15 -3.30 -21.49
N THR A 128 18.37 -2.70 -20.58
CA THR A 128 18.40 -3.01 -19.14
C THR A 128 17.04 -3.42 -18.57
N TRP A 129 17.03 -4.13 -17.44
CA TRP A 129 15.79 -4.42 -16.71
C TRP A 129 15.32 -3.22 -15.90
N VAL A 130 14.44 -2.42 -16.48
CA VAL A 130 13.71 -1.34 -15.79
C VAL A 130 12.62 -1.96 -14.92
N LEU A 131 12.72 -1.75 -13.61
CA LEU A 131 11.80 -2.22 -12.59
C LEU A 131 10.63 -1.25 -12.38
N ASP A 132 10.91 0.05 -12.53
CA ASP A 132 9.93 1.12 -12.38
C ASP A 132 10.31 2.35 -13.23
N PRO A 133 9.37 2.98 -13.96
CA PRO A 133 7.98 2.55 -14.19
C PRO A 133 7.86 1.23 -14.96
N SER A 134 6.79 0.46 -14.75
CA SER A 134 6.59 -0.84 -15.45
C SER A 134 6.37 -0.70 -16.96
N THR A 135 5.79 0.43 -17.37
CA THR A 135 5.54 0.81 -18.77
C THR A 135 6.05 2.23 -18.95
N PRO A 136 7.35 2.40 -19.21
CA PRO A 136 7.93 3.72 -19.30
C PRO A 136 7.37 4.53 -20.46
N SER A 137 7.14 5.81 -20.22
CA SER A 137 6.71 6.79 -21.22
C SER A 137 7.80 7.84 -21.46
N HIS A 138 7.68 8.60 -22.54
CA HIS A 138 8.59 9.71 -22.84
C HIS A 138 8.48 10.90 -21.86
N SER A 139 7.43 10.96 -21.04
CA SER A 139 7.33 11.94 -19.94
C SER A 139 8.06 11.51 -18.67
N ASP A 140 8.43 10.24 -18.54
CA ASP A 140 9.11 9.73 -17.35
C ASP A 140 10.61 10.02 -17.44
N THR A 141 11.11 10.91 -16.58
CA THR A 141 12.53 11.30 -16.52
C THR A 141 13.39 10.36 -15.68
N SER A 142 12.77 9.43 -14.94
CA SER A 142 13.48 8.51 -14.05
C SER A 142 13.29 7.05 -14.42
N ARG A 143 14.29 6.23 -14.09
CA ARG A 143 14.28 4.77 -14.25
C ARG A 143 14.89 4.11 -13.03
N ARG A 144 14.22 3.10 -12.49
CA ARG A 144 14.81 2.18 -11.51
C ARG A 144 15.30 0.94 -12.25
N ILE A 145 16.61 0.80 -12.37
CA ILE A 145 17.28 -0.23 -13.16
C ILE A 145 17.82 -1.33 -12.24
N ALA A 146 17.62 -2.60 -12.58
CA ALA A 146 18.16 -3.72 -11.82
C ALA A 146 19.69 -3.80 -11.92
N LEU A 147 20.36 -4.06 -10.78
CA LEU A 147 21.81 -4.35 -10.73
C LEU A 147 22.12 -5.82 -10.37
N GLY A 148 21.09 -6.60 -10.00
CA GLY A 148 21.24 -7.95 -9.45
C GLY A 148 21.44 -7.97 -7.93
N ASN A 149 21.42 -9.15 -7.31
CA ASN A 149 21.56 -9.34 -5.85
C ASN A 149 20.58 -8.47 -5.01
N ASN A 150 19.34 -8.30 -5.47
CA ASN A 150 18.33 -7.43 -4.87
C ASN A 150 18.75 -5.95 -4.76
N CYS A 151 19.72 -5.52 -5.57
CA CYS A 151 20.13 -4.13 -5.70
C CYS A 151 19.58 -3.52 -6.98
N SER A 152 19.33 -2.22 -6.94
CA SER A 152 18.87 -1.44 -8.08
C SER A 152 19.41 -0.02 -8.04
N LEU A 153 19.51 0.61 -9.20
CA LEU A 153 19.91 1.99 -9.38
C LEU A 153 18.69 2.80 -9.81
N LEU A 154 18.26 3.75 -8.98
CA LEU A 154 17.33 4.78 -9.41
C LEU A 154 18.14 5.91 -10.05
N VAL A 155 17.84 6.27 -11.29
CA VAL A 155 18.47 7.38 -12.01
C VAL A 155 17.41 8.35 -12.49
N GLU A 156 17.65 9.65 -12.34
CA GLU A 156 16.83 10.74 -12.86
C GLU A 156 17.64 11.59 -13.84
N VAL A 157 17.25 11.53 -15.11
CA VAL A 157 17.97 12.16 -16.23
C VAL A 157 17.37 13.53 -16.51
N ASN A 158 18.21 14.56 -16.50
CA ASN A 158 17.80 15.91 -16.86
C ASN A 158 17.57 16.01 -18.38
N PRO A 159 16.34 16.29 -18.86
CA PRO A 159 16.05 16.34 -20.30
C PRO A 159 16.81 17.42 -21.06
N LEU A 160 17.20 18.51 -20.37
CA LEU A 160 17.94 19.62 -20.97
C LEU A 160 19.47 19.39 -20.97
N SER A 161 19.96 18.39 -20.23
CA SER A 161 21.39 18.10 -20.10
C SER A 161 21.64 16.60 -19.83
N PRO A 162 21.22 15.71 -20.74
CA PRO A 162 21.06 14.29 -20.44
C PRO A 162 22.39 13.51 -20.30
N ASN A 163 23.50 14.04 -20.82
CA ASN A 163 24.84 13.44 -20.72
C ASN A 163 25.63 13.89 -19.46
N THR A 164 25.06 14.79 -18.66
CA THR A 164 25.69 15.19 -17.39
C THR A 164 25.47 14.11 -16.32
N TYR A 165 26.28 14.12 -15.25
CA TYR A 165 26.10 13.18 -14.16
C TYR A 165 24.69 13.36 -13.54
N PRO A 166 23.81 12.35 -13.63
CA PRO A 166 22.42 12.47 -13.23
C PRO A 166 22.27 12.33 -11.71
N GLU A 167 21.13 12.76 -11.17
CA GLU A 167 20.76 12.38 -9.80
C GLU A 167 20.54 10.86 -9.78
N CYS A 168 21.20 10.17 -8.86
CA CYS A 168 21.05 8.73 -8.76
C CYS A 168 21.15 8.22 -7.31
N ARG A 169 20.47 7.10 -7.06
CA ARG A 169 20.41 6.45 -5.75
C ARG A 169 20.50 4.94 -5.88
N LEU A 170 21.40 4.34 -5.12
CA LEU A 170 21.46 2.88 -4.97
C LEU A 170 20.43 2.42 -3.93
N LEU A 171 19.63 1.44 -4.30
CA LEU A 171 18.56 0.86 -3.48
C LEU A 171 18.84 -0.62 -3.26
N GLY A 172 18.80 -1.07 -2.00
CA GLY A 172 19.09 -2.44 -1.58
C GLY A 172 19.63 -2.48 -0.15
N ALA A 173 20.01 -3.66 0.33
CA ALA A 173 20.57 -3.86 1.66
C ALA A 173 21.92 -3.15 1.77
N GLU A 174 22.17 -2.47 2.90
CA GLU A 174 23.35 -1.64 3.11
C GLU A 174 24.67 -2.37 2.81
N ARG A 175 24.76 -3.65 3.17
CA ARG A 175 25.94 -4.50 2.87
C ARG A 175 26.25 -4.66 1.38
N ALA A 176 25.22 -4.65 0.54
CA ALA A 176 25.33 -4.87 -0.90
C ALA A 176 25.51 -3.54 -1.63
N ILE A 177 24.86 -2.47 -1.14
CA ILE A 177 25.00 -1.13 -1.73
C ILE A 177 26.25 -0.39 -1.25
N ALA A 178 26.78 -0.64 -0.05
CA ALA A 178 27.95 0.07 0.47
C ALA A 178 29.20 -0.09 -0.41
N PRO A 179 29.56 -1.30 -0.90
CA PRO A 179 30.64 -1.47 -1.87
C PRO A 179 30.37 -0.75 -3.19
N LEU A 180 29.14 -0.82 -3.70
CA LEU A 180 28.74 -0.15 -4.95
C LEU A 180 28.80 1.38 -4.82
N ARG A 181 28.39 1.92 -3.67
CA ARG A 181 28.46 3.35 -3.35
C ARG A 181 29.90 3.83 -3.25
N ALA A 182 30.78 3.03 -2.64
CA ALA A 182 32.21 3.32 -2.57
C ALA A 182 32.84 3.37 -3.98
N LYS A 183 32.51 2.41 -4.85
CA LYS A 183 32.95 2.41 -6.25
C LYS A 183 32.43 3.62 -7.03
N LEU A 184 31.13 3.88 -6.97
CA LEU A 184 30.48 5.01 -7.63
C LEU A 184 31.15 6.34 -7.27
N ASN A 185 31.37 6.57 -5.96
CA ASN A 185 32.00 7.79 -5.46
C ASN A 185 33.49 7.86 -5.80
N GLY A 186 34.22 6.75 -5.66
CA GLY A 186 35.66 6.69 -5.92
C GLY A 186 36.01 6.83 -7.41
N ASN A 187 35.10 6.40 -8.29
CA ASN A 187 35.29 6.44 -9.74
C ASN A 187 34.66 7.67 -10.41
N LEU A 188 34.01 8.58 -9.68
CA LEU A 188 33.24 9.69 -10.26
C LEU A 188 34.03 10.55 -11.26
N SER A 189 35.34 10.70 -11.05
CA SER A 189 36.25 11.41 -11.97
C SER A 189 36.40 10.76 -13.36
N ARG A 190 35.95 9.51 -13.51
CA ARG A 190 35.96 8.76 -14.77
C ARG A 190 34.71 9.01 -15.62
N TRP A 191 33.75 9.80 -15.15
CA TRP A 191 32.58 10.17 -15.95
C TRP A 191 32.98 10.90 -17.23
N ARG A 192 32.37 10.53 -18.34
CA ARG A 192 32.66 11.05 -19.68
C ARG A 192 31.36 11.47 -20.37
N ILE A 193 31.24 12.77 -20.70
CA ILE A 193 30.05 13.36 -21.33
C ILE A 193 29.85 12.84 -22.76
N ASP A 194 30.92 12.38 -23.41
CA ASP A 194 30.91 11.78 -24.74
C ASP A 194 30.49 10.30 -24.77
N GLN A 195 30.37 9.67 -23.60
CA GLN A 195 29.97 8.26 -23.46
C GLN A 195 28.49 8.13 -23.08
N SER A 196 27.88 7.00 -23.44
CA SER A 196 26.49 6.75 -23.07
C SER A 196 26.33 6.64 -21.56
N LEU A 197 25.12 6.95 -21.07
CA LEU A 197 24.82 6.94 -19.64
C LEU A 197 25.04 5.55 -19.02
N LEU A 198 24.61 4.49 -19.72
CA LEU A 198 24.84 3.11 -19.26
C LEU A 198 26.32 2.78 -19.18
N THR A 199 27.09 3.10 -20.23
CA THR A 199 28.54 2.84 -20.27
C THR A 199 29.25 3.53 -19.12
N ASN A 200 28.90 4.79 -18.84
CA ASN A 200 29.44 5.51 -17.70
C ASN A 200 29.14 4.78 -16.38
N PHE A 201 27.89 4.38 -16.13
CA PHE A 201 27.54 3.68 -14.90
C PHE A 201 28.23 2.31 -14.76
N GLU A 202 28.42 1.57 -15.84
CA GLU A 202 29.17 0.30 -15.81
C GLU A 202 30.65 0.52 -15.43
N VAL A 203 31.25 1.58 -15.96
CA VAL A 203 32.62 2.00 -15.59
C VAL A 203 32.69 2.42 -14.12
N LEU A 204 31.72 3.21 -13.64
CA LEU A 204 31.71 3.69 -12.27
C LEU A 204 31.47 2.57 -11.24
N LEU A 205 30.52 1.66 -11.54
CA LEU A 205 30.17 0.53 -10.66
C LEU A 205 31.10 -0.67 -10.83
N GLU A 206 31.96 -0.66 -11.85
CA GLU A 206 32.86 -1.75 -12.23
C GLU A 206 32.13 -3.09 -12.39
N GLN A 207 30.94 -3.05 -12.96
CA GLN A 207 30.13 -4.21 -13.28
C GLN A 207 29.16 -3.88 -14.43
N PRO A 208 28.87 -4.84 -15.31
CA PRO A 208 27.87 -4.63 -16.36
C PRO A 208 26.45 -4.65 -15.79
N PHE A 209 25.51 -4.01 -16.48
CA PHE A 209 24.09 -4.19 -16.18
C PHE A 209 23.61 -5.58 -16.61
N PRO A 210 22.62 -6.19 -15.92
CA PRO A 210 21.97 -7.39 -16.41
C PRO A 210 21.19 -7.08 -17.69
N HIS A 211 21.67 -7.58 -18.83
CA HIS A 211 21.04 -7.35 -20.13
C HIS A 211 19.83 -8.25 -20.37
N LYS A 212 18.78 -7.69 -21.00
CA LYS A 212 17.55 -8.44 -21.35
C LYS A 212 17.80 -9.67 -22.23
N GLN A 213 18.87 -9.66 -23.01
CA GLN A 213 19.24 -10.74 -23.94
C GLN A 213 19.87 -11.95 -23.24
N THR A 214 20.43 -11.75 -22.04
CA THR A 214 21.27 -12.75 -21.35
C THR A 214 20.76 -13.15 -19.97
N SER A 215 19.66 -12.54 -19.48
CA SER A 215 19.13 -12.77 -18.13
C SER A 215 17.60 -12.82 -18.12
N ASN A 216 17.00 -13.44 -17.10
CA ASN A 216 15.55 -13.64 -17.01
C ASN A 216 14.89 -12.56 -16.14
N ALA A 217 13.82 -11.94 -16.64
CA ALA A 217 13.01 -10.95 -15.91
C ALA A 217 12.64 -11.38 -14.48
N ARG A 218 12.32 -12.67 -14.29
CA ARG A 218 11.87 -13.22 -12.99
C ARG A 218 12.93 -13.17 -11.89
N GLU A 219 14.21 -13.01 -12.24
CA GLU A 219 15.31 -12.89 -11.27
C GLU A 219 15.29 -11.54 -10.54
N PHE A 220 14.63 -10.54 -11.12
CA PHE A 220 14.62 -9.17 -10.60
C PHE A 220 13.26 -8.74 -10.05
N LEU A 221 12.21 -9.54 -10.30
CA LEU A 221 10.87 -9.33 -9.75
C LEU A 221 10.82 -9.81 -8.30
N SER A 222 10.90 -8.88 -7.36
CA SER A 222 10.82 -9.16 -5.92
C SER A 222 9.49 -8.77 -5.31
N GLU A 223 8.90 -9.66 -4.51
CA GLU A 223 7.64 -9.40 -3.82
C GLU A 223 7.86 -8.76 -2.45
N CYS A 224 6.94 -7.87 -2.06
CA CYS A 224 6.93 -7.31 -0.73
C CYS A 224 6.68 -8.41 0.30
N SER A 225 7.51 -8.48 1.33
CA SER A 225 7.39 -9.49 2.39
C SER A 225 6.30 -9.19 3.42
N ILE A 226 5.53 -8.12 3.24
CA ILE A 226 4.32 -7.80 4.02
C ILE A 226 3.06 -8.13 3.22
N CYS A 227 2.89 -7.54 2.03
CA CYS A 227 1.68 -7.71 1.22
C CYS A 227 1.78 -8.80 0.15
N TYR A 228 2.96 -9.38 -0.09
CA TYR A 228 3.22 -10.39 -1.12
C TYR A 228 2.90 -9.95 -2.56
N ALA A 229 2.75 -8.65 -2.76
CA ALA A 229 2.62 -8.06 -4.08
C ALA A 229 3.98 -7.52 -4.54
N HIS A 230 4.27 -7.69 -5.82
CA HIS A 230 5.38 -7.02 -6.50
C HIS A 230 5.09 -5.52 -6.71
N ARG A 231 3.82 -5.12 -6.77
CA ARG A 231 3.39 -3.74 -7.07
C ARG A 231 2.08 -3.43 -6.37
N LEU A 232 1.93 -2.22 -5.87
CA LEU A 232 0.69 -1.71 -5.29
C LEU A 232 -0.13 -0.96 -6.36
N GLU A 233 -1.45 -1.17 -6.42
CA GLU A 233 -2.36 -0.55 -7.42
C GLU A 233 -2.88 0.84 -6.99
N ASN A 234 -2.53 1.28 -5.80
CA ASN A 234 -3.04 2.49 -5.17
C ASN A 234 -2.24 3.74 -5.56
N GLY A 235 -2.41 4.18 -6.82
CA GLY A 235 -2.10 5.54 -7.32
C GLY A 235 -0.62 5.86 -7.55
N GLU A 236 0.26 5.39 -6.67
CA GLU A 236 1.70 5.37 -6.86
C GLU A 236 2.09 3.92 -7.05
N SER A 237 2.42 3.56 -8.28
CA SER A 237 2.79 2.22 -8.70
C SER A 237 4.14 1.82 -8.07
N THR A 238 4.13 1.55 -6.77
CA THR A 238 5.34 1.37 -5.97
C THR A 238 5.67 -0.11 -5.88
N ILE A 239 6.93 -0.43 -6.18
CA ILE A 239 7.51 -1.77 -6.02
C ILE A 239 8.36 -1.81 -4.74
N PRO A 240 8.70 -2.99 -4.18
CA PRO A 240 9.47 -3.07 -2.95
C PRO A 240 10.86 -2.43 -3.09
N ASP A 241 11.15 -1.46 -2.25
CA ASP A 241 12.38 -0.66 -2.25
C ASP A 241 13.14 -0.70 -0.91
N GLU A 242 12.45 -1.05 0.17
CA GLU A 242 13.03 -1.17 1.50
C GLU A 242 13.54 -2.60 1.74
N GLN A 243 14.82 -2.77 2.05
CA GLN A 243 15.40 -4.09 2.33
C GLN A 243 15.91 -4.20 3.77
N CYS A 244 15.71 -5.37 4.40
CA CYS A 244 16.29 -5.64 5.70
C CYS A 244 17.82 -5.79 5.62
N ASN A 245 18.56 -5.03 6.45
CA ASN A 245 20.03 -5.08 6.51
C ASN A 245 20.61 -6.35 7.16
N ASN A 246 19.79 -7.23 7.74
CA ASN A 246 20.25 -8.48 8.34
C ASN A 246 20.69 -9.49 7.25
N GLN A 247 21.88 -10.05 7.42
CA GLN A 247 22.53 -10.95 6.46
C GLN A 247 21.68 -12.17 6.07
N ARG A 248 20.83 -12.66 6.99
CA ARG A 248 19.99 -13.86 6.79
C ARG A 248 18.58 -13.55 6.26
N CYS A 249 18.17 -12.27 6.21
CA CYS A 249 16.79 -11.90 5.94
C CYS A 249 16.50 -11.69 4.45
N GLN A 250 17.35 -10.92 3.73
CA GLN A 250 17.23 -10.55 2.31
C GLN A 250 15.86 -10.03 1.80
N LYS A 251 14.85 -9.93 2.67
CA LYS A 251 13.47 -9.58 2.34
C LYS A 251 13.32 -8.10 2.00
N LEU A 252 12.49 -7.85 1.00
CA LEU A 252 12.12 -6.53 0.49
C LEU A 252 10.71 -6.16 0.94
N PHE A 253 10.44 -4.87 1.09
CA PHE A 253 9.17 -4.32 1.54
C PHE A 253 8.81 -3.09 0.72
N HIS A 254 7.52 -2.85 0.49
CA HIS A 254 7.07 -1.51 0.12
C HIS A 254 7.27 -0.58 1.29
N ARG A 255 7.78 0.62 1.04
CA ARG A 255 7.86 1.69 2.04
C ARG A 255 6.52 1.96 2.73
N THR A 256 5.42 1.97 2.00
CA THR A 256 4.06 2.15 2.56
C THR A 256 3.65 0.99 3.46
N CYS A 257 3.86 -0.25 3.04
CA CYS A 257 3.61 -1.42 3.87
C CYS A 257 4.45 -1.39 5.16
N LEU A 258 5.72 -1.01 5.05
CA LEU A 258 6.63 -0.90 6.19
C LEU A 258 6.23 0.24 7.13
N PHE A 259 5.84 1.39 6.60
CA PHE A 259 5.38 2.55 7.36
C PHE A 259 4.11 2.25 8.14
N GLU A 260 3.08 1.69 7.49
CA GLU A 260 1.83 1.29 8.16
C GLU A 260 2.09 0.22 9.22
N TRP A 261 3.02 -0.70 8.94
CA TRP A 261 3.47 -1.68 9.92
C TRP A 261 4.15 -1.03 11.15
N LEU A 262 5.05 -0.07 10.93
CA LEU A 262 5.75 0.66 12.00
C LEU A 262 4.78 1.52 12.84
N ARG A 263 3.81 2.18 12.20
CA ARG A 263 2.78 2.99 12.89
C ARG A 263 1.84 2.17 13.76
N ALA A 264 1.64 0.89 13.41
CA ALA A 264 0.83 -0.01 14.21
C ALA A 264 1.54 -0.47 15.51
N LEU A 265 2.81 -0.11 15.72
CA LEU A 265 3.55 -0.46 16.93
C LEU A 265 3.21 0.52 18.08
N PRO A 266 2.83 0.01 19.28
CA PRO A 266 2.31 0.84 20.37
C PRO A 266 3.22 1.97 20.90
N ASN A 267 4.53 1.93 20.63
CA ASN A 267 5.54 2.81 21.25
C ASN A 267 6.40 3.60 20.24
N SER A 268 5.91 3.91 19.04
CA SER A 268 6.71 4.57 18.01
C SER A 268 6.92 6.07 18.25
N ASN A 269 7.81 6.42 19.18
CA ASN A 269 8.44 7.75 19.29
C ASN A 269 9.96 7.60 19.48
N ILE A 270 10.58 6.70 18.71
CA ILE A 270 12.02 6.44 18.79
C ILE A 270 12.58 6.34 17.37
N SER A 271 13.73 7.01 17.15
CA SER A 271 14.40 7.14 15.86
C SER A 271 14.69 5.81 15.17
N PHE A 272 14.66 5.85 13.83
CA PHE A 272 14.82 4.73 12.91
C PHE A 272 15.99 3.77 13.24
N ASP A 273 17.08 4.29 13.81
CA ASP A 273 18.27 3.48 14.13
C ASP A 273 18.14 2.57 15.36
N ARG A 274 17.28 2.91 16.33
CA ARG A 274 17.11 2.09 17.56
C ARG A 274 16.10 0.95 17.40
N ILE A 275 15.24 1.03 16.39
CA ILE A 275 14.21 0.01 16.11
C ILE A 275 14.85 -1.33 15.72
N PHE A 276 16.02 -1.32 15.05
CA PHE A 276 16.69 -2.54 14.60
C PHE A 276 17.20 -3.46 15.72
N VAL A 277 17.54 -2.91 16.89
CA VAL A 277 17.95 -3.71 18.06
C VAL A 277 16.73 -4.37 18.72
N TYR A 278 15.59 -3.69 18.78
CA TYR A 278 14.32 -4.28 19.23
C TYR A 278 13.79 -5.33 18.25
N ILE A 279 14.02 -5.16 16.94
CA ILE A 279 13.72 -6.15 15.89
C ILE A 279 14.48 -7.47 16.11
N HIS A 280 15.65 -7.45 16.75
CA HIS A 280 16.42 -8.67 17.04
C HIS A 280 15.72 -9.60 18.04
N ARG A 281 14.89 -9.05 18.94
CA ARG A 281 14.25 -9.83 20.01
C ARG A 281 12.91 -10.46 19.58
N ILE A 282 12.29 -10.01 18.49
CA ILE A 282 10.98 -10.49 18.01
C ILE A 282 11.09 -11.45 16.81
N ARG A 283 12.24 -11.60 16.14
CA ARG A 283 12.23 -12.19 14.78
C ARG A 283 13.28 -13.26 14.47
N MET A 284 13.31 -14.30 15.29
CA MET A 284 13.86 -15.63 14.96
C MET A 284 12.79 -16.74 14.96
N GLU A 285 11.50 -16.42 15.04
CA GLU A 285 10.43 -17.42 15.00
C GLU A 285 9.52 -17.21 13.79
N SER A 286 9.20 -18.31 13.10
CA SER A 286 8.19 -18.35 12.05
C SER A 286 6.89 -17.72 12.56
N LEU A 287 6.36 -16.70 11.87
CA LEU A 287 5.01 -16.18 12.13
C LEU A 287 4.02 -17.34 12.04
N SER A 288 3.48 -17.77 13.19
CA SER A 288 2.49 -18.85 13.24
C SER A 288 1.25 -18.44 12.44
N LYS A 289 1.01 -19.18 11.35
CA LYS A 289 -0.15 -19.01 10.49
C LYS A 289 -1.27 -19.91 11.02
N TYR A 290 -2.42 -19.31 11.28
CA TYR A 290 -3.58 -20.03 11.79
C TYR A 290 -4.75 -19.90 10.84
N LYS A 291 -5.29 -21.04 10.42
CA LYS A 291 -6.44 -21.13 9.53
C LYS A 291 -7.73 -21.06 10.34
N LEU A 292 -8.57 -20.06 10.06
CA LEU A 292 -9.87 -19.80 10.67
C LEU A 292 -10.94 -20.06 9.62
N VAL A 293 -11.81 -21.04 9.85
CA VAL A 293 -12.98 -21.29 8.99
C VAL A 293 -14.24 -20.71 9.63
N PHE A 294 -15.05 -20.00 8.84
CA PHE A 294 -16.33 -19.47 9.30
C PHE A 294 -17.46 -20.40 8.86
N LEU A 295 -18.24 -20.90 9.81
CA LEU A 295 -19.32 -21.85 9.59
C LEU A 295 -20.63 -21.29 10.16
N GLY A 296 -21.76 -21.79 9.66
CA GLY A 296 -23.09 -21.31 10.06
C GLY A 296 -24.01 -21.19 8.87
N ASP A 297 -25.30 -21.04 9.14
CA ASP A 297 -26.35 -21.00 8.12
C ASP A 297 -26.21 -19.78 7.19
N GLN A 298 -26.95 -19.78 6.09
CA GLN A 298 -27.02 -18.62 5.20
C GLN A 298 -27.53 -17.39 5.98
N SER A 299 -27.03 -16.20 5.61
CA SER A 299 -27.48 -14.90 6.14
C SER A 299 -27.23 -14.60 7.63
N VAL A 300 -26.53 -15.47 8.37
CA VAL A 300 -26.17 -15.21 9.79
C VAL A 300 -25.12 -14.09 9.96
N GLY A 301 -24.41 -13.74 8.88
CA GLY A 301 -23.48 -12.59 8.84
C GLY A 301 -21.99 -12.95 8.96
N LYS A 302 -21.57 -14.15 8.52
CA LYS A 302 -20.16 -14.58 8.46
C LYS A 302 -19.29 -13.59 7.69
N THR A 303 -19.63 -13.36 6.42
CA THR A 303 -18.97 -12.37 5.54
C THR A 303 -18.95 -10.98 6.17
N SER A 304 -20.07 -10.54 6.77
CA SER A 304 -20.13 -9.22 7.42
C SER A 304 -19.17 -9.09 8.61
N ILE A 305 -19.01 -10.14 9.43
CA ILE A 305 -18.02 -10.15 10.53
C ILE A 305 -16.60 -10.05 9.96
N ILE A 306 -16.31 -10.81 8.89
CA ILE A 306 -14.99 -10.80 8.22
C ILE A 306 -14.71 -9.43 7.62
N THR A 307 -15.61 -8.88 6.81
CA THR A 307 -15.48 -7.55 6.18
C THR A 307 -15.30 -6.46 7.24
N ARG A 308 -16.11 -6.49 8.31
CA ARG A 308 -15.98 -5.54 9.42
C ARG A 308 -14.63 -5.66 10.11
N PHE A 309 -14.11 -6.87 10.30
CA PHE A 309 -12.79 -7.07 10.88
C PHE A 309 -11.67 -6.60 9.94
N MET A 310 -11.78 -6.84 8.64
CA MET A 310 -10.75 -6.51 7.64
C MET A 310 -10.65 -5.01 7.39
N TYR A 311 -11.78 -4.38 7.07
CA TYR A 311 -11.85 -3.03 6.47
C TYR A 311 -12.54 -2.00 7.37
N ASP A 312 -13.04 -2.40 8.53
CA ASP A 312 -13.87 -1.58 9.41
C ASP A 312 -15.07 -0.92 8.68
N SER A 313 -15.68 -1.68 7.76
CA SER A 313 -16.84 -1.28 6.98
C SER A 313 -17.99 -2.30 7.09
N PHE A 314 -19.20 -1.89 6.73
CA PHE A 314 -20.37 -2.76 6.65
C PHE A 314 -21.19 -2.40 5.41
N ASP A 315 -21.45 -3.39 4.56
CA ASP A 315 -22.33 -3.23 3.40
C ASP A 315 -23.79 -3.50 3.80
N ILE A 316 -24.67 -2.58 3.44
CA ILE A 316 -26.11 -2.67 3.71
C ILE A 316 -26.80 -3.56 2.66
N THR A 317 -26.21 -3.67 1.46
CA THR A 317 -26.73 -4.50 0.38
C THR A 317 -26.40 -5.97 0.65
N TYR A 318 -27.44 -6.77 0.91
CA TYR A 318 -27.27 -8.21 1.10
C TYR A 318 -26.96 -8.86 -0.25
N GLN A 319 -25.76 -9.42 -0.38
CA GLN A 319 -25.40 -10.34 -1.44
C GLN A 319 -25.04 -11.70 -0.84
N ALA A 320 -25.59 -12.77 -1.38
CA ALA A 320 -25.25 -14.11 -0.96
C ALA A 320 -23.82 -14.44 -1.42
N THR A 321 -22.96 -14.87 -0.50
CA THR A 321 -21.59 -15.31 -0.81
C THR A 321 -21.64 -16.53 -1.73
N ILE A 322 -21.11 -16.39 -2.94
CA ILE A 322 -20.98 -17.48 -3.91
C ILE A 322 -19.60 -18.10 -3.70
N GLY A 323 -19.55 -19.37 -3.30
CA GLY A 323 -18.28 -20.08 -3.11
C GLY A 323 -17.59 -19.78 -1.78
N ILE A 324 -16.26 -19.73 -1.80
CA ILE A 324 -15.40 -19.58 -0.62
C ILE A 324 -14.38 -18.48 -0.91
N ASP A 325 -14.23 -17.54 0.00
CA ASP A 325 -13.31 -16.41 -0.13
C ASP A 325 -12.18 -16.51 0.92
N PHE A 326 -10.98 -16.07 0.54
CA PHE A 326 -9.77 -16.15 1.35
C PHE A 326 -9.23 -14.75 1.64
N LEU A 327 -9.17 -14.40 2.93
CA LEU A 327 -8.63 -13.13 3.41
C LEU A 327 -7.57 -13.42 4.47
N SER A 328 -6.53 -12.59 4.56
CA SER A 328 -5.48 -12.76 5.57
C SER A 328 -5.18 -11.46 6.31
N LYS A 329 -5.12 -11.52 7.63
CA LYS A 329 -4.82 -10.39 8.50
C LYS A 329 -3.83 -10.78 9.58
N THR A 330 -2.78 -9.97 9.72
CA THR A 330 -1.80 -10.12 10.81
C THR A 330 -2.34 -9.41 12.05
N MET A 331 -2.33 -10.11 13.19
CA MET A 331 -2.69 -9.56 14.49
C MET A 331 -1.46 -9.52 15.40
N TYR A 332 -1.32 -8.40 16.10
CA TYR A 332 -0.31 -8.19 17.14
C TYR A 332 -0.98 -8.43 18.50
N LEU A 333 -0.55 -9.48 19.19
CA LEU A 333 -0.86 -9.72 20.60
C LEU A 333 0.29 -9.17 21.45
N GLU A 334 0.10 -9.09 22.76
CA GLU A 334 1.09 -8.53 23.68
C GLU A 334 2.41 -9.32 23.69
N ASP A 335 2.31 -10.64 23.53
CA ASP A 335 3.41 -11.61 23.65
C ASP A 335 3.89 -12.16 22.29
N ARG A 336 3.08 -12.06 21.23
CA ARG A 336 3.37 -12.67 19.94
C ARG A 336 2.66 -11.99 18.77
N THR A 337 3.15 -12.23 17.56
CA THR A 337 2.45 -11.84 16.33
C THR A 337 1.92 -13.10 15.63
N VAL A 338 0.62 -13.11 15.32
CA VAL A 338 -0.04 -14.23 14.63
C VAL A 338 -0.61 -13.79 13.30
N ARG A 339 -0.57 -14.67 12.29
CA ARG A 339 -1.23 -14.42 11.01
C ARG A 339 -2.49 -15.25 10.90
N LEU A 340 -3.64 -14.59 10.86
CA LEU A 340 -4.94 -15.25 10.68
C LEU A 340 -5.25 -15.37 9.19
N GLN A 341 -5.69 -16.56 8.78
CA GLN A 341 -6.19 -16.87 7.44
C GLN A 341 -7.69 -17.14 7.57
N LEU A 342 -8.51 -16.20 7.12
CA LEU A 342 -9.96 -16.20 7.22
C LEU A 342 -10.52 -16.87 5.97
N TRP A 343 -11.22 -18.00 6.15
CA TRP A 343 -11.92 -18.72 5.10
C TRP A 343 -13.41 -18.47 5.26
N ASP A 344 -13.95 -17.57 4.44
CA ASP A 344 -15.38 -17.29 4.39
C ASP A 344 -16.08 -18.38 3.60
N THR A 345 -16.96 -19.15 4.22
CA THR A 345 -17.72 -20.18 3.49
C THR A 345 -19.11 -19.68 3.13
N ALA A 346 -19.56 -19.97 1.91
CA ALA A 346 -20.97 -19.84 1.56
C ALA A 346 -21.84 -20.57 2.60
N GLY A 347 -22.87 -19.90 3.11
CA GLY A 347 -23.84 -20.51 4.02
C GLY A 347 -24.90 -21.37 3.32
N GLN A 348 -24.73 -21.62 2.01
CA GLN A 348 -25.70 -22.35 1.20
C GLN A 348 -25.39 -23.85 1.18
N GLU A 349 -26.41 -24.65 1.42
CA GLU A 349 -26.41 -26.11 1.47
C GLU A 349 -25.83 -26.78 0.21
N ARG A 350 -25.94 -26.14 -0.97
CA ARG A 350 -25.38 -26.64 -2.23
C ARG A 350 -23.86 -26.78 -2.23
N PHE A 351 -23.14 -26.03 -1.39
CA PHE A 351 -21.68 -26.08 -1.28
C PHE A 351 -21.20 -26.83 -0.03
N ARG A 352 -22.13 -27.46 0.71
CA ARG A 352 -21.83 -28.15 1.98
C ARG A 352 -20.87 -29.34 1.80
N SER A 353 -20.86 -29.98 0.63
CA SER A 353 -19.93 -31.05 0.28
C SER A 353 -18.45 -30.62 0.28
N LEU A 354 -18.17 -29.32 0.10
CA LEU A 354 -16.81 -28.80 0.09
C LEU A 354 -16.31 -28.47 1.50
N ILE A 355 -17.20 -28.22 2.45
CA ILE A 355 -16.87 -27.72 3.79
C ILE A 355 -15.90 -28.62 4.58
N PRO A 356 -16.03 -29.97 4.57
CA PRO A 356 -15.09 -30.86 5.28
C PRO A 356 -13.61 -30.61 4.89
N SER A 357 -13.34 -30.36 3.61
CA SER A 357 -11.99 -30.08 3.13
C SER A 357 -11.39 -28.79 3.71
N TYR A 358 -12.22 -27.79 4.02
CA TYR A 358 -11.76 -26.54 4.64
C TYR A 358 -11.59 -26.69 6.15
N ILE A 359 -12.40 -27.53 6.79
CA ILE A 359 -12.29 -27.86 8.21
C ILE A 359 -10.99 -28.60 8.51
N ARG A 360 -10.58 -29.56 7.68
CA ARG A 360 -9.46 -30.50 7.93
C ARG A 360 -8.12 -29.87 8.29
N ASP A 361 -7.84 -28.66 7.83
CA ASP A 361 -6.59 -27.94 8.14
C ASP A 361 -6.82 -26.69 9.00
N SER A 362 -8.03 -26.50 9.54
CA SER A 362 -8.37 -25.32 10.33
C SER A 362 -7.88 -25.44 11.77
N SER A 363 -7.17 -24.41 12.22
CA SER A 363 -6.76 -24.24 13.61
C SER A 363 -7.92 -23.76 14.49
N VAL A 364 -8.86 -23.04 13.88
CA VAL A 364 -10.05 -22.48 14.54
C VAL A 364 -11.27 -22.65 13.66
N ALA A 365 -12.40 -23.01 14.27
CA ALA A 365 -13.72 -22.89 13.65
C ALA A 365 -14.55 -21.82 14.37
N ILE A 366 -15.03 -20.83 13.62
CA ILE A 366 -15.96 -19.80 14.10
C ILE A 366 -17.35 -20.16 13.62
N VAL A 367 -18.21 -20.62 14.54
CA VAL A 367 -19.58 -21.05 14.26
C VAL A 367 -20.53 -19.90 14.59
N VAL A 368 -21.14 -19.32 13.57
CA VAL A 368 -21.96 -18.10 13.68
C VAL A 368 -23.44 -18.44 13.59
N TYR A 369 -24.25 -17.88 14.48
CA TYR A 369 -25.71 -17.85 14.39
C TYR A 369 -26.25 -16.42 14.49
N ASP A 370 -27.50 -16.23 14.09
CA ASP A 370 -28.21 -14.96 14.20
C ASP A 370 -29.12 -14.99 15.44
N ILE A 371 -28.95 -14.03 16.35
CA ILE A 371 -29.75 -13.98 17.59
C ILE A 371 -31.25 -13.80 17.35
N THR A 372 -31.63 -13.33 16.15
CA THR A 372 -33.03 -13.12 15.73
C THR A 372 -33.62 -14.36 15.05
N ASN A 373 -32.85 -15.44 14.88
CA ASN A 373 -33.28 -16.66 14.20
C ASN A 373 -32.91 -17.90 15.01
N LYS A 374 -33.88 -18.43 15.76
CA LYS A 374 -33.70 -19.62 16.60
C LYS A 374 -33.25 -20.87 15.83
N ASN A 375 -33.69 -21.04 14.58
CA ASN A 375 -33.27 -22.19 13.77
C ASN A 375 -31.76 -22.15 13.47
N SER A 376 -31.21 -20.96 13.20
CA SER A 376 -29.76 -20.81 12.98
C SER A 376 -28.95 -21.21 14.21
N PHE A 377 -29.48 -20.96 15.42
CA PHE A 377 -28.88 -21.40 16.68
C PHE A 377 -28.99 -22.92 16.89
N LEU A 378 -30.13 -23.53 16.56
CA LEU A 378 -30.28 -24.99 16.67
C LEU A 378 -29.34 -25.73 15.71
N ASN A 379 -29.15 -25.19 14.49
CA ASN A 379 -28.27 -25.79 13.48
C ASN A 379 -26.77 -25.68 13.81
N THR A 380 -26.36 -24.87 14.80
CA THR A 380 -24.93 -24.78 15.20
C THR A 380 -24.36 -26.12 15.67
N ILE A 381 -25.19 -27.00 16.23
CA ILE A 381 -24.78 -28.33 16.70
C ILE A 381 -24.18 -29.13 15.56
N LYS A 382 -24.86 -29.16 14.39
CA LYS A 382 -24.36 -29.86 13.20
C LYS A 382 -22.98 -29.35 12.78
N TRP A 383 -22.78 -28.03 12.83
CA TRP A 383 -21.49 -27.42 12.49
C TRP A 383 -20.38 -27.76 13.49
N ILE A 384 -20.72 -27.82 14.78
CA ILE A 384 -19.78 -28.23 15.84
C ILE A 384 -19.41 -29.70 15.66
N ASP A 385 -20.38 -30.56 15.40
CA ASP A 385 -20.17 -32.00 15.17
C ASP A 385 -19.32 -32.25 13.92
N ASP A 386 -19.60 -31.54 12.81
CA ASP A 386 -18.80 -31.61 11.58
C ASP A 386 -17.32 -31.24 11.85
N VAL A 387 -17.09 -30.21 12.67
CA VAL A 387 -15.74 -29.77 13.05
C VAL A 387 -15.03 -30.80 13.94
N ARG A 388 -15.73 -31.35 14.94
CA ARG A 388 -15.20 -32.39 15.83
C ARG A 388 -14.91 -33.70 15.07
N SER A 389 -15.73 -34.05 14.08
CA SER A 389 -15.54 -35.23 13.24
C SER A 389 -14.25 -35.14 12.41
N GLU A 390 -13.96 -33.98 11.80
CA GLU A 390 -12.78 -33.81 10.94
C GLU A 390 -11.48 -33.48 11.72
N ARG A 391 -11.54 -32.81 12.88
CA ARG A 391 -10.35 -32.31 13.61
C ARG A 391 -10.17 -32.87 15.02
N GLY A 392 -11.16 -33.59 15.55
CA GLY A 392 -11.17 -34.02 16.95
C GLY A 392 -11.14 -32.84 17.92
N ASN A 393 -10.34 -32.96 18.98
CA ASN A 393 -10.24 -31.95 20.03
C ASN A 393 -9.12 -30.92 19.81
N ASN A 394 -8.35 -31.04 18.72
CA ASN A 394 -7.19 -30.19 18.42
C ASN A 394 -7.56 -28.91 17.63
N VAL A 395 -8.82 -28.49 17.69
CA VAL A 395 -9.34 -27.29 17.02
C VAL A 395 -10.03 -26.40 18.04
N VAL A 396 -9.72 -25.11 17.97
CA VAL A 396 -10.36 -24.10 18.81
C VAL A 396 -11.72 -23.77 18.20
N ILE A 397 -12.81 -23.99 18.93
CA ILE A 397 -14.16 -23.68 18.45
C ILE A 397 -14.70 -22.44 19.19
N MET A 398 -15.20 -21.48 18.43
CA MET A 398 -15.81 -20.25 18.93
C MET A 398 -17.24 -20.13 18.40
N LEU A 399 -18.22 -20.20 19.30
CA LEU A 399 -19.62 -19.91 19.02
C LEU A 399 -19.87 -18.41 19.06
N VAL A 400 -20.50 -17.87 18.01
CA VAL A 400 -20.74 -16.43 17.86
C VAL A 400 -22.22 -16.14 17.62
N GLY A 401 -22.84 -15.42 18.56
CA GLY A 401 -24.18 -14.85 18.40
C GLY A 401 -24.12 -13.48 17.74
N ASN A 402 -24.44 -13.39 16.45
CA ASN A 402 -24.33 -12.15 15.68
C ASN A 402 -25.67 -11.39 15.60
N LYS A 403 -25.60 -10.12 15.18
CA LYS A 403 -26.73 -9.18 15.02
C LYS A 403 -27.35 -8.68 16.33
N THR A 404 -26.52 -8.49 17.35
CA THR A 404 -26.95 -7.87 18.63
C THR A 404 -27.55 -6.47 18.50
N ASP A 405 -27.31 -5.78 17.38
CA ASP A 405 -28.00 -4.53 17.02
C ASP A 405 -29.51 -4.69 16.81
N LEU A 406 -30.01 -5.92 16.67
CA LEU A 406 -31.44 -6.25 16.53
C LEU A 406 -32.01 -6.88 17.81
N ALA A 407 -31.60 -6.37 18.98
CA ALA A 407 -32.02 -6.90 20.29
C ALA A 407 -33.54 -7.01 20.45
N ASP A 408 -34.32 -6.08 19.88
CA ASP A 408 -35.79 -6.10 19.94
C ASP A 408 -36.42 -7.31 19.24
N LYS A 409 -35.70 -7.95 18.31
CA LYS A 409 -36.12 -9.14 17.57
C LYS A 409 -35.43 -10.42 18.07
N ARG A 410 -34.77 -10.36 19.23
CA ARG A 410 -34.02 -11.48 19.80
C ARG A 410 -34.95 -12.67 20.04
N GLN A 411 -34.55 -13.83 19.53
CA GLN A 411 -35.21 -15.12 19.77
C GLN A 411 -34.34 -16.09 20.58
N VAL A 412 -33.04 -15.78 20.73
CA VAL A 412 -32.07 -16.57 21.48
C VAL A 412 -31.43 -15.68 22.54
N SER A 413 -31.57 -16.04 23.80
CA SER A 413 -30.99 -15.28 24.91
C SER A 413 -29.47 -15.48 24.98
N MET A 414 -28.78 -14.56 25.66
CA MET A 414 -27.34 -14.68 25.86
C MET A 414 -27.03 -15.92 26.73
N GLU A 415 -27.89 -16.21 27.72
CA GLU A 415 -27.80 -17.36 28.61
C GLU A 415 -27.96 -18.68 27.84
N GLU A 416 -28.85 -18.76 26.84
CA GLU A 416 -28.96 -19.94 25.97
C GLU A 416 -27.65 -20.18 25.18
N GLY A 417 -27.04 -19.10 24.68
CA GLY A 417 -25.75 -19.17 23.98
C GLY A 417 -24.61 -19.63 24.87
N GLU A 418 -24.51 -19.07 26.08
CA GLU A 418 -23.52 -19.46 27.10
C GLU A 418 -23.72 -20.89 27.60
N ALA A 419 -24.97 -21.30 27.84
CA ALA A 419 -25.30 -22.67 28.27
C ALA A 419 -24.86 -23.70 27.23
N LYS A 420 -25.16 -23.45 25.94
CA LYS A 420 -24.70 -24.32 24.85
C LYS A 420 -23.17 -24.33 24.75
N ALA A 421 -22.52 -23.18 24.85
CA ALA A 421 -21.06 -23.14 24.77
C ALA A 421 -20.40 -23.92 25.91
N LYS A 422 -20.97 -23.85 27.12
CA LYS A 422 -20.54 -24.64 28.27
C LYS A 422 -20.79 -26.14 28.09
N GLU A 423 -21.95 -26.52 27.56
CA GLU A 423 -22.32 -27.92 27.27
C GLU A 423 -21.34 -28.58 26.29
N TYR A 424 -20.92 -27.87 25.25
CA TYR A 424 -20.02 -28.39 24.21
C TYR A 424 -18.53 -28.08 24.47
N GLU A 425 -18.21 -27.46 25.60
CA GLU A 425 -16.85 -27.04 25.99
C GLU A 425 -16.16 -26.18 24.91
N ILE A 426 -16.88 -25.18 24.40
CA ILE A 426 -16.40 -24.24 23.37
C ILE A 426 -16.46 -22.80 23.86
N MET A 427 -15.75 -21.90 23.20
CA MET A 427 -15.82 -20.47 23.54
C MET A 427 -17.09 -19.83 23.03
N PHE A 428 -17.52 -18.74 23.69
CA PHE A 428 -18.67 -17.94 23.29
C PHE A 428 -18.39 -16.44 23.28
N THR A 429 -19.03 -15.73 22.36
CA THR A 429 -19.13 -14.26 22.33
C THR A 429 -20.35 -13.83 21.51
N GLU A 430 -20.98 -12.71 21.86
CA GLU A 430 -21.94 -12.05 20.97
C GLU A 430 -21.31 -10.85 20.24
N THR A 431 -21.72 -10.61 18.99
CA THR A 431 -21.21 -9.54 18.13
C THR A 431 -22.31 -8.78 17.40
N SER A 432 -21.99 -7.58 16.92
CA SER A 432 -22.74 -6.94 15.83
C SER A 432 -21.76 -6.49 14.75
N ALA A 433 -21.81 -7.16 13.59
CA ALA A 433 -21.04 -6.73 12.42
C ALA A 433 -21.44 -5.33 11.95
N LYS A 434 -22.73 -4.98 12.07
CA LYS A 434 -23.27 -3.66 11.68
C LYS A 434 -22.72 -2.56 12.57
N ALA A 435 -22.84 -2.70 13.89
CA ALA A 435 -22.38 -1.72 14.87
C ALA A 435 -20.87 -1.80 15.16
N GLY A 436 -20.17 -2.81 14.66
CA GLY A 436 -18.76 -3.08 14.99
C GLY A 436 -18.55 -3.64 16.41
N PHE A 437 -19.63 -3.95 17.13
CA PHE A 437 -19.57 -4.40 18.52
C PHE A 437 -18.91 -5.78 18.64
N ASN A 438 -17.94 -5.88 19.56
CA ASN A 438 -17.18 -7.09 19.91
C ASN A 438 -16.38 -7.76 18.77
N ILE A 439 -16.27 -7.15 17.59
CA ILE A 439 -15.54 -7.76 16.46
C ILE A 439 -14.04 -7.90 16.79
N LYS A 440 -13.37 -6.83 17.22
CA LYS A 440 -11.94 -6.91 17.60
C LYS A 440 -11.72 -7.84 18.81
N ALA A 441 -12.65 -7.85 19.76
CA ALA A 441 -12.60 -8.70 20.95
C ALA A 441 -12.71 -10.19 20.60
N LEU A 442 -13.62 -10.56 19.69
CA LEU A 442 -13.78 -11.92 19.15
C LEU A 442 -12.45 -12.46 18.65
N PHE A 443 -11.79 -11.74 17.72
CA PHE A 443 -10.55 -12.20 17.12
C PHE A 443 -9.38 -12.21 18.10
N ARG A 444 -9.33 -11.27 19.06
CA ARG A 444 -8.32 -11.28 20.13
C ARG A 444 -8.47 -12.50 21.05
N LYS A 445 -9.71 -12.84 21.43
CA LYS A 445 -10.02 -14.01 22.27
C LYS A 445 -9.61 -15.32 21.58
N VAL A 446 -9.98 -15.47 20.30
CA VAL A 446 -9.56 -16.60 19.46
C VAL A 446 -8.04 -16.66 19.33
N ALA A 447 -7.40 -15.53 19.01
CA ALA A 447 -5.96 -15.46 18.81
C ALA A 447 -5.18 -15.77 20.08
N SER A 448 -5.72 -15.50 21.27
CA SER A 448 -5.10 -15.81 22.56
C SER A 448 -5.21 -17.30 22.91
N ALA A 449 -6.26 -17.98 22.46
CA ALA A 449 -6.49 -19.41 22.72
C ALA A 449 -5.62 -20.36 21.87
N LEU A 450 -4.93 -19.84 20.85
CA LEU A 450 -4.04 -20.63 19.99
C LEU A 450 -2.71 -20.94 20.70
N PRO A 451 -2.09 -22.11 20.49
CA PRO A 451 -0.83 -22.47 21.16
C PRO A 451 0.30 -21.48 20.83
N GLY A 452 1.09 -21.13 21.84
CA GLY A 452 2.38 -20.46 21.66
C GLY A 452 3.44 -21.48 21.26
N ILE A 453 4.52 -21.07 20.63
CA ILE A 453 5.65 -21.98 20.36
C ILE A 453 6.31 -22.26 21.72
N ASP A 454 6.34 -23.52 22.16
CA ASP A 454 6.97 -23.94 23.41
C ASP A 454 8.49 -23.72 23.36
N THR A 455 9.02 -22.84 24.22
CA THR A 455 10.45 -22.52 24.36
C THR A 455 11.27 -23.58 25.13
N ASN A 456 10.68 -24.73 25.47
CA ASN A 456 11.29 -25.72 26.37
C ASN A 456 12.17 -26.80 25.71
N SER A 457 12.62 -26.62 24.46
CA SER A 457 13.44 -27.63 23.76
C SER A 457 14.78 -27.12 23.20
N LEU A 458 15.33 -26.04 23.75
CA LEU A 458 16.70 -25.59 23.42
C LEU A 458 17.52 -25.41 24.71
N GLY A 459 18.63 -26.15 24.77
CA GLY A 459 19.48 -26.31 25.95
C GLY A 459 20.08 -25.02 26.51
N GLN A 460 20.47 -25.11 27.79
CA GLN A 460 21.10 -24.06 28.60
C GLN A 460 22.23 -23.33 27.85
N ALA A 461 22.12 -22.01 27.78
CA ALA A 461 23.22 -21.13 27.37
C ALA A 461 24.15 -20.85 28.58
N PRO A 462 25.48 -20.77 28.40
CA PRO A 462 26.40 -20.45 29.47
C PRO A 462 26.32 -18.97 29.83
N GLU A 463 26.33 -18.70 31.13
CA GLU A 463 26.36 -17.38 31.75
C GLU A 463 27.71 -16.70 31.44
N MET A 464 27.70 -15.49 30.86
CA MET A 464 28.91 -14.66 30.70
C MET A 464 28.77 -13.36 31.47
N ALA A 465 29.74 -13.12 32.35
CA ALA A 465 29.87 -11.95 33.20
C ALA A 465 30.18 -10.66 32.43
N GLU A 466 29.62 -9.57 32.93
CA GLU A 466 29.77 -8.20 32.42
C GLU A 466 31.11 -7.60 32.89
N VAL A 467 31.98 -7.20 31.97
CA VAL A 467 33.20 -6.42 32.28
C VAL A 467 32.98 -4.97 31.87
N ILE A 468 32.87 -4.10 32.86
CA ILE A 468 32.76 -2.65 32.68
C ILE A 468 34.17 -2.06 32.63
N LEU A 469 34.51 -1.35 31.55
CA LEU A 469 35.73 -0.54 31.46
C LEU A 469 35.35 0.94 31.50
N SER A 470 35.47 1.57 32.67
CA SER A 470 35.43 3.02 32.81
C SER A 470 36.84 3.61 32.76
N SER A 471 37.00 4.65 31.96
CA SER A 471 38.22 5.44 31.78
C SER A 471 38.50 6.38 32.96
N THR A 472 39.67 6.25 33.58
CA THR A 472 40.40 7.38 34.18
C THR A 472 41.90 7.08 34.21
N ASP A 473 42.66 8.13 33.90
CA ASP A 473 44.11 8.21 33.89
C ASP A 473 44.79 7.64 35.14
N ASN A 474 45.95 7.01 34.94
CA ASN A 474 47.01 7.00 35.96
C ASN A 474 48.40 6.88 35.32
N ASN A 475 49.08 8.02 35.26
CA ASN A 475 50.54 8.09 35.22
C ASN A 475 51.03 8.17 36.67
N LYS A 476 51.62 7.07 37.19
CA LYS A 476 52.88 7.01 38.00
C LYS A 476 53.01 5.70 38.79
N THR A 477 54.27 5.33 38.95
CA THR A 477 54.92 4.08 39.40
C THR A 477 54.73 3.65 40.86
N PRO A 478 55.16 2.41 41.23
CA PRO A 478 54.67 1.66 42.39
C PRO A 478 55.63 1.63 43.58
N ALA A 479 55.09 1.43 44.79
CA ALA A 479 55.74 0.68 45.87
C ALA A 479 54.80 0.42 47.07
N GLU A 480 54.75 -0.85 47.46
CA GLU A 480 54.79 -1.38 48.83
C GLU A 480 53.60 -1.30 49.82
N GLN A 481 53.21 -2.52 50.21
CA GLN A 481 53.00 -3.03 51.57
C GLN A 481 51.69 -2.74 52.33
N ALA A 482 51.06 -3.89 52.65
CA ALA A 482 50.50 -4.28 53.94
C ALA A 482 49.08 -3.82 54.35
N SER A 483 48.33 -4.85 54.77
CA SER A 483 47.58 -4.90 56.03
C SER A 483 46.13 -4.37 56.07
N MET A 484 45.25 -5.31 56.44
CA MET A 484 44.12 -5.21 57.37
C MET A 484 42.69 -5.01 56.86
N CYS A 485 41.85 -5.93 57.38
CA CYS A 485 40.39 -6.01 57.43
C CYS A 485 39.66 -4.85 58.15
N ARG A 486 38.33 -4.91 57.98
CA ARG A 486 37.19 -4.28 58.70
C ARG A 486 36.83 -2.89 58.15
N CYS A 487 35.56 -2.57 57.89
CA CYS A 487 34.28 -3.05 58.42
C CYS A 487 33.17 -2.83 57.40
#